data_AF-A0A485L4T1-F1
#
_entry.id   AF-A0A485L4T1-F1
#
_cell.length_a   1.000
_cell.length_b   1.000
_cell.length_c   1.000
_cell.angle_alpha   90.00
_cell.angle_beta   90.00
_cell.angle_gamma   90.00
#
_symmetry.space_group_name_H-M   'P 1'
#
loop_
_entity.id
_entity.type
_entity.pdbx_description
1 polymer ?
#
loop_
_entity_poly.entity_id
_entity_poly.type
_entity_poly.pdbx_seq_one_letter_code
_entity_poly.pdbx_strand_id
1 'polypeptide(L)'
;MFQDPARLWDVPGYRNTGTVFFYDREVLKAEYLNQVAITRFQRMTNLRALIEDFDYTKFGLLKHPSDYLKSTLAWNGDSAHEQDSSIAALAMDILWHLVLHDRYTINFSYGDKELFWLAYELAHLPYFFSPWANTDAATPGNLEKHPDTICGGLAQWMPLPHEKSVLLHINGGYIFNPYEKHDIYSMQNASARTQELLASAPEYVSKQRTRSKALTKPEDKSNPDGYWPQECLFKRGSEAMRPQDVESIQRRIRAAVAIARLQQREIVIDAAKDP
;
A
#
# COMPACT_ATOMS: atom_id res chain seq x y z
N MET A 1 -2.92 11.82 3.86
CA MET A 1 -2.52 12.74 2.77
C MET A 1 -1.85 13.97 3.36
N PHE A 2 -0.63 14.28 2.94
CA PHE A 2 0.11 15.49 3.40
C PHE A 2 0.11 16.61 2.38
N GLN A 3 -0.23 16.28 1.13
CA GLN A 3 -0.34 17.20 0.01
C GLN A 3 -1.81 17.34 -0.41
N ASP A 4 -2.09 18.39 -1.18
CA ASP A 4 -3.36 18.52 -1.88
C ASP A 4 -3.51 17.37 -2.89
N PRO A 5 -4.53 16.51 -2.76
CA PRO A 5 -4.74 15.40 -3.69
C PRO A 5 -5.04 15.85 -5.13
N ALA A 6 -5.51 17.09 -5.33
CA ALA A 6 -5.76 17.64 -6.68
C ALA A 6 -4.51 17.61 -7.57
N ARG A 7 -3.31 17.68 -6.96
CA ARG A 7 -2.03 17.61 -7.66
C ARG A 7 -1.83 16.29 -8.41
N LEU A 8 -2.58 15.24 -8.06
CA LEU A 8 -2.51 13.95 -8.76
C LEU A 8 -3.06 14.05 -10.18
N TRP A 9 -3.91 15.04 -10.47
CA TRP A 9 -4.38 15.33 -11.83
C TRP A 9 -3.28 15.91 -12.74
N ASP A 10 -2.20 16.42 -12.16
CA ASP A 10 -1.05 16.96 -12.88
C ASP A 10 0.01 15.91 -13.20
N VAL A 11 -0.15 14.69 -12.69
CA VAL A 11 0.78 13.59 -12.95
C VAL A 11 0.71 13.22 -14.43
N PRO A 12 1.84 13.22 -15.17
CA PRO A 12 1.84 12.92 -16.59
C PRO A 12 1.21 11.55 -16.92
N GLY A 13 1.49 10.55 -16.08
CA GLY A 13 0.85 9.24 -16.17
C GLY A 13 -0.67 9.32 -16.10
N TYR A 14 -1.21 10.00 -15.09
CA TYR A 14 -2.66 10.20 -14.95
C TYR A 14 -3.27 10.87 -16.18
N ARG A 15 -2.65 11.95 -16.69
CA ARG A 15 -3.16 12.67 -17.87
C ARG A 15 -3.20 11.79 -19.12
N ASN A 16 -2.25 10.87 -19.24
CA ASN A 16 -2.12 10.01 -20.42
C ASN A 16 -2.99 8.75 -20.35
N THR A 17 -3.18 8.19 -19.16
CA THR A 17 -3.81 6.86 -18.99
C THR A 17 -5.08 6.89 -18.14
N GLY A 18 -5.41 8.01 -17.51
CA GLY A 18 -6.47 8.10 -16.51
C GLY A 18 -6.19 7.32 -15.22
N THR A 19 -4.94 6.89 -15.01
CA THR A 19 -4.54 6.04 -13.88
C THR A 19 -3.24 6.49 -13.22
N VAL A 20 -3.17 6.26 -11.91
CA VAL A 20 -1.94 6.23 -11.13
C VAL A 20 -2.05 5.08 -10.13
N PHE A 21 -1.25 4.05 -10.33
CA PHE A 21 -1.09 2.95 -9.39
C PHE A 21 0.15 3.16 -8.54
N PHE A 22 0.05 2.85 -7.25
CA PHE A 22 1.16 2.91 -6.32
C PHE A 22 1.60 1.49 -5.98
N TYR A 23 2.91 1.29 -5.89
CA TYR A 23 3.45 -0.03 -5.61
C TYR A 23 3.23 -0.44 -4.16
N ASP A 24 2.98 -1.73 -3.93
CA ASP A 24 3.15 -2.34 -2.61
C ASP A 24 4.63 -2.69 -2.36
N ARG A 25 4.93 -3.16 -1.15
CA ARG A 25 6.25 -3.66 -0.75
C ARG A 25 6.69 -4.81 -1.65
N GLU A 26 7.99 -4.82 -1.95
CA GLU A 26 8.61 -5.92 -2.68
C GLU A 26 8.83 -7.10 -1.73
N VAL A 27 7.81 -7.95 -1.62
CA VAL A 27 7.76 -9.07 -0.66
C VAL A 27 8.05 -10.37 -1.40
N LEU A 28 9.22 -10.97 -1.15
CA LEU A 28 9.59 -12.24 -1.75
C LEU A 28 8.95 -13.42 -1.00
N LYS A 29 7.65 -13.66 -1.25
CA LYS A 29 6.89 -14.80 -0.73
C LYS A 29 6.23 -15.60 -1.85
N ALA A 30 6.00 -16.89 -1.61
CA ALA A 30 5.28 -17.79 -2.52
C ALA A 30 3.76 -17.74 -2.27
N GLU A 31 3.22 -16.53 -2.20
CA GLU A 31 1.83 -16.23 -1.87
C GLU A 31 1.22 -15.31 -2.94
N TYR A 32 -0.11 -15.22 -3.01
CA TYR A 32 -0.84 -14.31 -3.88
C TYR A 32 -0.39 -14.40 -5.35
N LEU A 33 0.14 -13.33 -5.96
CA LEU A 33 0.59 -13.32 -7.35
C LEU A 33 1.67 -14.37 -7.64
N ASN A 34 2.51 -14.67 -6.64
CA ASN A 34 3.65 -15.58 -6.70
C ASN A 34 3.35 -17.01 -6.27
N GLN A 35 2.18 -17.25 -5.67
CA GLN A 35 1.78 -18.62 -5.34
C GLN A 35 1.72 -19.43 -6.63
N VAL A 36 2.16 -20.69 -6.56
CA VAL A 36 2.16 -21.57 -7.72
C VAL A 36 0.82 -22.29 -7.83
N ALA A 37 0.19 -22.18 -9.00
CA ALA A 37 -0.94 -22.99 -9.42
C ALA A 37 -0.51 -24.02 -10.47
N ILE A 38 -1.23 -25.13 -10.52
CA ILE A 38 -1.19 -26.05 -11.65
C ILE A 38 -2.41 -25.72 -12.50
N THR A 39 -2.19 -25.16 -13.67
CA THR A 39 -3.24 -24.93 -14.67
C THR A 39 -2.82 -25.54 -16.00
N ARG A 40 -3.76 -26.14 -16.72
CA ARG A 40 -3.53 -26.82 -18.00
C ARG A 40 -2.31 -27.75 -17.99
N PHE A 41 -2.16 -28.52 -16.90
CA PHE A 41 -1.01 -29.43 -16.65
C PHE A 41 0.37 -28.74 -16.60
N GLN A 42 0.41 -27.42 -16.47
CA GLN A 42 1.62 -26.63 -16.33
C GLN A 42 1.68 -25.98 -14.96
N ARG A 43 2.89 -25.94 -14.40
CA ARG A 43 3.18 -25.28 -13.13
C ARG A 43 3.56 -23.83 -13.40
N MET A 44 2.77 -22.87 -12.94
CA MET A 44 3.03 -21.44 -13.11
C MET A 44 2.56 -20.62 -11.91
N THR A 45 3.04 -19.38 -11.78
CA THR A 45 2.56 -18.46 -10.73
C THR A 45 1.11 -18.07 -10.99
N ASN A 46 0.37 -17.70 -9.95
CA ASN A 46 -1.03 -17.31 -10.03
C ASN A 46 -1.25 -16.14 -11.01
N LEU A 47 -0.33 -15.18 -11.07
CA LEU A 47 -0.39 -14.11 -12.06
C LEU A 47 -0.32 -14.66 -13.50
N ARG A 48 0.59 -15.59 -13.78
CA ARG A 48 0.68 -16.22 -15.11
C ARG A 48 -0.53 -17.08 -15.42
N ALA A 49 -1.04 -17.82 -14.44
CA ALA A 49 -2.26 -18.62 -14.58
C ALA A 49 -3.46 -17.72 -14.93
N LEU A 50 -3.63 -16.60 -14.22
CA LEU A 50 -4.68 -15.63 -14.51
C LEU A 50 -4.59 -15.13 -15.96
N ILE A 51 -3.40 -14.70 -16.39
CA ILE A 51 -3.20 -14.18 -17.75
C ILE A 51 -3.43 -15.26 -18.82
N GLU A 52 -3.14 -16.54 -18.53
CA GLU A 52 -3.31 -17.66 -19.45
C GLU A 52 -4.77 -18.14 -19.55
N ASP A 53 -5.49 -18.14 -18.42
CA ASP A 53 -6.82 -18.73 -18.30
C ASP A 53 -7.97 -17.72 -18.40
N PHE A 54 -7.69 -16.42 -18.30
CA PHE A 54 -8.71 -15.39 -18.44
C PHE A 54 -9.48 -15.53 -19.77
N ASP A 55 -10.82 -15.43 -19.71
CA ASP A 55 -11.67 -15.55 -20.89
C ASP A 55 -11.71 -14.23 -21.68
N TYR A 56 -10.63 -13.96 -22.41
CA TYR A 56 -10.55 -12.77 -23.27
C TYR A 56 -11.67 -12.73 -24.32
N THR A 57 -12.09 -13.90 -24.82
CA THR A 57 -13.07 -13.99 -25.91
C THR A 57 -14.45 -13.50 -25.49
N LYS A 58 -14.83 -13.72 -24.23
CA LYS A 58 -16.05 -13.16 -23.62
C LYS A 58 -16.10 -11.63 -23.70
N PHE A 59 -14.94 -10.97 -23.72
CA PHE A 59 -14.83 -9.51 -23.83
C PHE A 59 -14.43 -9.04 -25.24
N GLY A 60 -14.43 -9.93 -26.24
CA GLY A 60 -14.02 -9.59 -27.60
C GLY A 60 -12.52 -9.30 -27.74
N LEU A 61 -11.70 -9.80 -26.82
CA LEU A 61 -10.24 -9.60 -26.79
C LEU A 61 -9.50 -10.89 -27.18
N LEU A 62 -8.24 -10.72 -27.60
CA LEU A 62 -7.29 -11.82 -27.78
C LEU A 62 -6.16 -11.66 -26.78
N LYS A 63 -5.80 -12.72 -26.05
CA LYS A 63 -4.72 -12.71 -25.06
C LYS A 63 -3.46 -12.00 -25.58
N HIS A 64 -3.11 -10.87 -24.99
CA HIS A 64 -1.94 -10.10 -25.37
C HIS A 64 -1.32 -9.38 -24.14
N PRO A 65 -0.58 -10.11 -23.29
CA PRO A 65 0.07 -9.51 -22.13
C PRO A 65 1.06 -8.42 -22.56
N SER A 66 0.99 -7.28 -21.89
CA SER A 66 1.82 -6.12 -22.16
C SER A 66 3.30 -6.42 -21.85
N ASP A 67 4.19 -5.69 -22.52
CA ASP A 67 5.62 -5.79 -22.22
C ASP A 67 5.96 -5.21 -20.84
N TYR A 68 5.16 -4.24 -20.38
CA TYR A 68 5.24 -3.73 -19.02
C TYR A 68 4.98 -4.86 -18.01
N LEU A 69 3.86 -5.60 -18.14
CA LEU A 69 3.55 -6.74 -17.26
C LEU A 69 4.72 -7.71 -17.18
N LYS A 70 5.28 -8.10 -18.32
CA LYS A 70 6.41 -9.05 -18.39
C LYS A 70 7.67 -8.54 -17.67
N SER A 71 7.82 -7.22 -17.56
CA SER A 71 8.94 -6.58 -16.86
C SER A 71 8.72 -6.42 -15.34
N THR A 72 7.49 -6.62 -14.84
CA THR A 72 7.16 -6.43 -13.42
C THR A 72 7.87 -7.44 -12.51
N LEU A 73 8.05 -7.06 -11.24
CA LEU A 73 8.60 -7.97 -10.24
C LEU A 73 7.67 -9.17 -10.02
N ALA A 74 6.35 -8.95 -9.97
CA ALA A 74 5.38 -10.03 -9.82
C ALA A 74 5.42 -11.06 -10.96
N TRP A 75 5.52 -10.62 -12.22
CA TRP A 75 5.61 -11.56 -13.36
C TRP A 75 6.85 -12.46 -13.31
N ASN A 76 7.94 -11.92 -12.77
CA ASN A 76 9.24 -12.58 -12.64
C ASN A 76 9.40 -13.36 -11.33
N GLY A 77 8.37 -13.41 -10.47
CA GLY A 77 8.41 -14.15 -9.21
C GLY A 77 9.14 -13.43 -8.09
N ASP A 78 9.51 -12.16 -8.28
CA ASP A 78 10.32 -11.39 -7.33
C ASP A 78 9.47 -10.62 -6.28
N SER A 79 8.14 -10.58 -6.45
CA SER A 79 7.23 -9.95 -5.47
C SER A 79 5.85 -10.61 -5.46
N ALA A 80 5.34 -10.92 -4.26
CA ALA A 80 3.99 -11.46 -4.07
C ALA A 80 2.89 -10.41 -4.31
N HIS A 81 3.26 -9.14 -4.30
CA HIS A 81 2.38 -7.98 -4.47
C HIS A 81 2.92 -7.02 -5.51
N GLU A 82 2.03 -6.37 -6.25
CA GLU A 82 2.38 -5.35 -7.22
C GLU A 82 1.81 -4.00 -6.81
N GLN A 83 0.50 -3.92 -6.56
CA GLN A 83 -0.21 -2.68 -6.25
C GLN A 83 -0.59 -2.59 -4.77
N ASP A 84 -0.44 -1.40 -4.17
CA ASP A 84 -1.00 -1.07 -2.85
C ASP A 84 -2.29 -0.24 -2.99
N SER A 85 -2.19 0.93 -3.62
CA SER A 85 -3.26 1.91 -3.73
C SER A 85 -3.35 2.48 -5.15
N SER A 86 -4.47 3.13 -5.49
CA SER A 86 -4.75 3.55 -6.87
C SER A 86 -5.60 4.82 -6.96
N ILE A 87 -5.46 5.49 -8.11
CA ILE A 87 -6.41 6.46 -8.67
C ILE A 87 -6.66 6.00 -10.10
N ALA A 88 -7.92 5.69 -10.46
CA ALA A 88 -8.20 5.03 -11.73
C ALA A 88 -9.59 5.37 -12.30
N ALA A 89 -9.67 5.53 -13.62
CA ALA A 89 -10.92 5.62 -14.39
C ALA A 89 -11.35 4.24 -14.94
N LEU A 90 -12.30 3.59 -14.26
CA LEU A 90 -12.45 2.13 -14.19
C LEU A 90 -12.69 1.35 -15.51
N ALA A 91 -12.02 0.19 -15.63
CA ALA A 91 -12.31 -0.88 -16.58
C ALA A 91 -13.42 -1.82 -16.04
N MET A 92 -14.65 -1.31 -15.97
CA MET A 92 -15.71 -1.89 -15.12
C MET A 92 -16.08 -3.36 -15.44
N ASP A 93 -16.21 -3.75 -16.70
CA ASP A 93 -16.68 -5.10 -17.05
C ASP A 93 -15.69 -6.20 -16.65
N ILE A 94 -14.40 -5.96 -16.89
CA ILE A 94 -13.35 -6.90 -16.51
C ILE A 94 -13.11 -6.87 -15.00
N LEU A 95 -13.12 -5.69 -14.37
CA LEU A 95 -13.03 -5.60 -12.91
C LEU A 95 -14.18 -6.37 -12.24
N TRP A 96 -15.39 -6.24 -12.75
CA TRP A 96 -16.56 -6.98 -12.28
C TRP A 96 -16.36 -8.49 -12.42
N HIS A 97 -15.80 -8.95 -13.54
CA HIS A 97 -15.50 -10.36 -13.75
C HIS A 97 -14.42 -10.88 -12.80
N LEU A 98 -13.32 -10.13 -12.61
CA LEU A 98 -12.28 -10.46 -11.65
C LEU A 98 -12.83 -10.62 -10.24
N VAL A 99 -13.68 -9.67 -9.80
CA VAL A 99 -14.27 -9.67 -8.46
C VAL A 99 -15.20 -10.85 -8.25
N LEU A 100 -16.08 -11.14 -9.22
CA LEU A 100 -17.14 -12.14 -9.06
C LEU A 100 -16.74 -13.55 -9.43
N HIS A 101 -15.70 -13.73 -10.25
CA HIS A 101 -15.34 -15.03 -10.79
C HIS A 101 -13.89 -15.39 -10.47
N ASP A 102 -12.92 -14.69 -11.07
CA ASP A 102 -11.54 -15.18 -11.06
C ASP A 102 -10.87 -15.11 -9.70
N ARG A 103 -11.26 -14.15 -8.85
CA ARG A 103 -10.79 -14.09 -7.46
C ARG A 103 -11.12 -15.34 -6.64
N TYR A 104 -12.17 -16.09 -7.02
CA TYR A 104 -12.58 -17.32 -6.34
C TYR A 104 -11.97 -18.58 -6.98
N THR A 105 -11.40 -18.48 -8.17
CA THR A 105 -10.74 -19.60 -8.86
C THR A 105 -9.23 -19.58 -8.68
N ILE A 106 -8.62 -18.39 -8.65
CA ILE A 106 -7.19 -18.19 -8.49
C ILE A 106 -6.94 -17.22 -7.33
N ASN A 107 -6.20 -17.67 -6.32
CA ASN A 107 -5.88 -16.87 -5.14
C ASN A 107 -4.73 -15.87 -5.40
N PHE A 108 -4.89 -14.97 -6.37
CA PHE A 108 -3.82 -14.08 -6.84
C PHE A 108 -3.65 -12.79 -6.02
N SER A 109 -4.57 -12.45 -5.10
CA SER A 109 -4.56 -11.15 -4.42
C SER A 109 -4.86 -11.26 -2.93
N TYR A 110 -4.18 -10.42 -2.13
CA TYR A 110 -4.61 -10.12 -0.77
C TYR A 110 -5.69 -9.05 -0.80
N GLY A 111 -6.94 -9.47 -0.64
CA GLY A 111 -8.07 -8.55 -0.67
C GLY A 111 -8.38 -8.03 -2.07
N ASP A 112 -8.45 -6.71 -2.20
CA ASP A 112 -8.84 -5.98 -3.40
C ASP A 112 -7.66 -5.36 -4.17
N LYS A 113 -6.46 -5.38 -3.60
CA LYS A 113 -5.32 -4.58 -4.04
C LYS A 113 -4.90 -4.81 -5.49
N GLU A 114 -4.84 -6.05 -5.94
CA GLU A 114 -4.33 -6.36 -7.29
C GLU A 114 -5.39 -6.21 -8.39
N LEU A 115 -6.66 -6.11 -8.01
CA LEU A 115 -7.78 -6.17 -8.96
C LEU A 115 -7.79 -5.02 -9.96
N PHE A 116 -7.43 -3.81 -9.49
CA PHE A 116 -7.55 -2.61 -10.32
C PHE A 116 -6.55 -2.62 -11.46
N TRP A 117 -5.24 -2.74 -11.20
CA TRP A 117 -4.26 -2.75 -12.29
C TRP A 117 -4.41 -3.98 -13.19
N LEU A 118 -4.78 -5.15 -12.64
CA LEU A 118 -5.05 -6.34 -13.44
C LEU A 118 -6.24 -6.16 -14.37
N ALA A 119 -7.27 -5.42 -13.95
CA ALA A 119 -8.39 -5.12 -14.84
C ALA A 119 -7.95 -4.30 -16.06
N TYR A 120 -7.01 -3.36 -15.91
CA TYR A 120 -6.45 -2.62 -17.06
C TYR A 120 -5.56 -3.49 -17.93
N GLU A 121 -4.70 -4.31 -17.32
CA GLU A 121 -3.83 -5.24 -18.04
C GLU A 121 -4.64 -6.21 -18.90
N LEU A 122 -5.66 -6.85 -18.32
CA LEU A 122 -6.53 -7.80 -19.01
C LEU A 122 -7.45 -7.12 -20.05
N ALA A 123 -7.81 -5.85 -19.83
CA ALA A 123 -8.53 -5.04 -20.82
C ALA A 123 -7.65 -4.53 -21.97
N HIS A 124 -6.33 -4.73 -21.89
CA HIS A 124 -5.32 -4.08 -22.73
C HIS A 124 -5.46 -2.55 -22.77
N LEU A 125 -5.92 -1.95 -21.66
CA LEU A 125 -5.97 -0.50 -21.52
C LEU A 125 -4.61 0.00 -21.03
N PRO A 126 -4.15 1.18 -21.48
CA PRO A 126 -2.93 1.76 -20.97
C PRO A 126 -3.09 2.09 -19.48
N TYR A 127 -2.05 1.81 -18.70
CA TYR A 127 -2.01 2.19 -17.30
C TYR A 127 -0.63 2.67 -16.86
N PHE A 128 -0.60 3.36 -15.73
CA PHE A 128 0.62 3.96 -15.21
C PHE A 128 0.79 3.62 -13.73
N PHE A 129 1.96 3.07 -13.39
CA PHE A 129 2.44 3.02 -12.01
C PHE A 129 3.32 4.23 -11.70
N SER A 130 3.28 4.69 -10.46
CA SER A 130 4.19 5.69 -9.89
C SER A 130 5.64 5.40 -10.29
N PRO A 131 6.44 6.42 -10.64
CA PRO A 131 7.86 6.22 -10.94
C PRO A 131 8.67 5.81 -9.69
N TRP A 132 8.10 6.05 -8.51
CA TRP A 132 8.70 5.76 -7.22
C TRP A 132 8.14 4.47 -6.64
N ALA A 133 9.01 3.65 -6.06
CA ALA A 133 8.60 2.57 -5.19
C ALA A 133 7.89 3.10 -3.94
N ASN A 134 7.26 2.21 -3.18
CA ASN A 134 6.77 2.53 -1.86
C ASN A 134 7.91 2.99 -0.91
N THR A 135 7.50 3.58 0.21
CA THR A 135 8.35 3.84 1.37
C THR A 135 7.65 3.38 2.65
N ASP A 136 8.38 3.29 3.76
CA ASP A 136 7.82 3.00 5.07
C ASP A 136 8.10 4.15 6.03
N ALA A 137 7.14 4.45 6.91
CA ALA A 137 7.29 5.42 7.97
C ALA A 137 7.84 4.77 9.24
N ALA A 138 8.88 5.40 9.80
CA ALA A 138 9.61 4.86 10.93
C ALA A 138 8.76 4.78 12.20
N THR A 139 8.86 3.64 12.89
CA THR A 139 8.36 3.52 14.26
C THR A 139 9.46 3.91 15.26
N PRO A 140 9.10 4.34 16.49
CA PRO A 140 10.09 4.70 17.51
C PRO A 140 11.17 3.63 17.71
N GLY A 141 12.44 4.04 17.76
CA GLY A 141 13.60 3.16 17.94
C GLY A 141 14.07 2.41 16.68
N ASN A 142 13.45 2.61 15.51
CA ASN A 142 13.94 2.02 14.24
C ASN A 142 15.38 2.46 13.93
N LEU A 143 15.62 3.77 13.85
CA LEU A 143 16.91 4.30 13.40
C LEU A 143 18.06 4.01 14.37
N GLU A 144 17.76 3.88 15.67
CA GLU A 144 18.75 3.53 16.69
C GLU A 144 19.27 2.10 16.51
N LYS A 145 18.38 1.18 16.13
CA LYS A 145 18.72 -0.24 15.95
C LYS A 145 19.23 -0.52 14.54
N HIS A 146 18.61 0.11 13.53
CA HIS A 146 18.80 -0.17 12.13
C HIS A 146 18.69 1.12 11.30
N PRO A 147 19.79 1.86 11.11
CA PRO A 147 19.75 3.19 10.48
C PRO A 147 19.34 3.17 8.99
N ASP A 148 19.47 2.02 8.32
CA ASP A 148 19.18 1.83 6.90
C ASP A 148 17.96 0.96 6.60
N THR A 149 17.23 0.54 7.65
CA THR A 149 16.05 -0.33 7.55
C THR A 149 14.92 0.29 8.35
N ILE A 150 13.80 0.57 7.67
CA ILE A 150 12.61 1.12 8.31
C ILE A 150 11.52 0.07 8.32
N CYS A 151 10.86 -0.10 9.47
CA CYS A 151 9.74 -1.00 9.67
C CYS A 151 8.54 -0.21 10.20
N GLY A 152 7.41 -0.25 9.49
CA GLY A 152 6.23 0.47 9.95
C GLY A 152 5.12 0.60 8.91
N GLY A 153 4.43 1.73 8.94
CA GLY A 153 3.31 2.01 8.05
C GLY A 153 3.77 2.26 6.63
N LEU A 154 3.15 1.56 5.66
CA LEU A 154 3.39 1.74 4.24
C LEU A 154 3.04 3.17 3.82
N ALA A 155 3.84 3.76 2.95
CA ALA A 155 3.70 5.13 2.54
C ALA A 155 4.05 5.30 1.07
N GLN A 156 3.54 6.36 0.48
CA GLN A 156 3.68 6.64 -0.94
C GLN A 156 4.24 8.03 -1.17
N TRP A 157 5.14 8.15 -2.14
CA TRP A 157 5.65 9.41 -2.63
C TRP A 157 4.67 10.08 -3.58
N MET A 158 4.74 11.40 -3.72
CA MET A 158 4.08 12.11 -4.80
C MET A 158 4.65 11.60 -6.13
N PRO A 159 3.82 11.11 -7.07
CA PRO A 159 4.28 10.45 -8.29
C PRO A 159 4.67 11.45 -9.38
N LEU A 160 5.38 12.52 -9.00
CA LEU A 160 5.94 13.53 -9.89
C LEU A 160 7.46 13.30 -9.98
N PRO A 161 8.02 13.00 -11.17
CA PRO A 161 9.43 12.62 -11.32
C PRO A 161 10.45 13.67 -10.85
N HIS A 162 10.07 14.95 -10.86
CA HIS A 162 10.94 16.06 -10.46
C HIS A 162 10.86 16.37 -8.95
N GLU A 163 9.88 15.79 -8.24
CA GLU A 163 9.70 16.01 -6.82
C GLU A 163 10.47 14.99 -6.00
N LYS A 164 11.41 15.49 -5.21
CA LYS A 164 12.21 14.68 -4.30
C LYS A 164 11.66 14.77 -2.88
N SER A 165 11.56 13.62 -2.24
CA SER A 165 11.19 13.50 -0.81
C SER A 165 9.85 14.17 -0.47
N VAL A 166 8.90 14.19 -1.41
CA VAL A 166 7.54 14.72 -1.22
C VAL A 166 6.59 13.56 -0.92
N LEU A 167 6.17 13.39 0.33
CA LEU A 167 5.26 12.32 0.72
C LEU A 167 3.81 12.65 0.33
N LEU A 168 3.13 11.70 -0.29
CA LEU A 168 1.70 11.77 -0.58
C LEU A 168 0.89 11.37 0.65
N HIS A 169 1.10 10.15 1.17
CA HIS A 169 0.44 9.65 2.38
C HIS A 169 1.21 8.54 3.06
N ILE A 170 0.82 8.28 4.31
CA ILE A 170 1.18 7.07 5.07
C ILE A 170 -0.12 6.33 5.39
N ASN A 171 -0.17 5.04 5.04
CA ASN A 171 -1.14 4.08 5.55
C ASN A 171 -0.72 3.68 6.97
N GLY A 172 -1.17 4.47 7.94
CA GLY A 172 -0.76 4.33 9.33
C GLY A 172 -1.88 4.68 10.28
N GLY A 173 -2.93 3.83 10.33
CA GLY A 173 -4.01 3.99 11.31
C GLY A 173 -3.48 4.14 12.74
N TYR A 174 -2.41 3.40 13.08
CA TYR A 174 -1.73 3.48 14.38
C TYR A 174 -1.18 4.88 14.72
N ILE A 175 -0.90 5.73 13.73
CA ILE A 175 -0.37 7.09 13.94
C ILE A 175 -1.48 8.02 14.44
N PHE A 176 -2.71 7.83 13.96
CA PHE A 176 -3.80 8.79 14.17
C PHE A 176 -4.94 8.27 15.05
N ASN A 177 -5.00 6.95 15.29
CA ASN A 177 -6.14 6.34 15.97
C ASN A 177 -6.17 6.72 17.45
N PRO A 178 -7.16 7.51 17.90
CA PRO A 178 -7.29 7.87 19.30
C PRO A 178 -7.68 6.66 20.17
N TYR A 179 -8.21 5.61 19.56
CA TYR A 179 -8.68 4.39 20.22
C TYR A 179 -7.67 3.24 20.08
N GLU A 180 -7.67 2.35 21.06
CA GLU A 180 -6.89 1.12 21.08
C GLU A 180 -7.78 -0.02 20.61
N LYS A 181 -7.24 -0.90 19.75
CA LYS A 181 -7.95 -2.10 19.26
C LYS A 181 -9.38 -1.84 18.73
N HIS A 182 -9.61 -0.64 18.20
CA HIS A 182 -10.93 -0.19 17.71
C HIS A 182 -12.02 -0.11 18.78
N ASP A 183 -11.66 -0.08 20.07
CA ASP A 183 -12.61 0.15 21.15
C ASP A 183 -12.78 1.65 21.42
N ILE A 184 -13.95 2.17 21.07
CA ILE A 184 -14.30 3.59 21.24
C ILE A 184 -14.24 4.07 22.71
N TYR A 185 -14.34 3.15 23.67
CA TYR A 185 -14.27 3.46 25.09
C TYR A 185 -12.83 3.39 25.63
N SER A 186 -11.86 2.94 24.84
CA SER A 186 -10.49 2.75 25.32
C SER A 186 -9.78 4.07 25.64
N MET A 187 -10.19 5.17 25.02
CA MET A 187 -9.57 6.47 25.27
C MET A 187 -10.07 7.04 26.60
N GLN A 188 -9.32 6.80 27.67
CA GLN A 188 -9.66 7.28 29.02
C GLN A 188 -9.16 8.70 29.30
N ASN A 189 -8.03 9.09 28.72
CA ASN A 189 -7.43 10.42 28.88
C ASN A 189 -6.96 10.96 27.54
N ALA A 190 -7.73 11.88 26.97
CA ALA A 190 -7.43 12.49 25.68
C ALA A 190 -6.08 13.23 25.65
N SER A 191 -5.67 13.87 26.75
CA SER A 191 -4.39 14.59 26.81
C SER A 191 -3.21 13.64 26.80
N ALA A 192 -3.25 12.59 27.62
CA ALA A 192 -2.21 11.56 27.65
C ALA A 192 -2.12 10.84 26.31
N ARG A 193 -3.27 10.47 25.72
CA ARG A 193 -3.32 9.82 24.40
C ARG A 193 -2.76 10.71 23.30
N THR A 194 -3.04 12.02 23.33
CA THR A 194 -2.45 12.97 22.38
C THR A 194 -0.92 12.97 22.49
N GLN A 195 -0.37 13.00 23.69
CA GLN A 195 1.09 13.00 23.89
C GLN A 195 1.74 11.70 23.41
N GLU A 196 1.11 10.56 23.68
CA GLU A 196 1.58 9.25 23.22
C GLU A 196 1.64 9.16 21.69
N LEU A 197 0.56 9.57 21.00
CA LEU A 197 0.50 9.58 19.54
C LEU A 197 1.51 10.56 18.94
N LEU A 198 1.67 11.74 19.54
CA LEU A 198 2.68 12.73 19.10
C LEU A 198 4.11 12.19 19.26
N ALA A 199 4.42 11.51 20.36
CA ALA A 199 5.71 10.88 20.60
C ALA A 199 5.99 9.70 19.65
N SER A 200 4.93 9.11 19.10
CA SER A 200 5.01 8.01 18.12
C SER A 200 4.96 8.48 16.67
N ALA A 201 4.84 9.79 16.43
CA ALA A 201 4.78 10.34 15.08
C ALA A 201 6.12 10.10 14.35
N PRO A 202 6.10 9.60 13.11
CA PRO A 202 7.32 9.34 12.37
C PRO A 202 8.02 10.65 11.99
N GLU A 203 9.34 10.69 12.14
CA GLU A 203 10.21 11.77 11.65
C GLU A 203 11.07 11.35 10.45
N TYR A 204 11.10 10.05 10.16
CA TYR A 204 11.90 9.46 9.10
C TYR A 204 11.06 8.48 8.28
N VAL A 205 11.44 8.34 7.02
CA VAL A 205 10.91 7.34 6.10
C VAL A 205 12.06 6.61 5.41
N SER A 206 11.78 5.46 4.79
CA SER A 206 12.75 4.88 3.86
C SER A 206 13.05 5.82 2.70
N LYS A 207 14.27 5.76 2.18
CA LYS A 207 14.71 6.66 1.11
C LYS A 207 13.89 6.48 -0.18
N GLN A 208 13.51 7.58 -0.81
CA GLN A 208 12.88 7.60 -2.12
C GLN A 208 13.76 6.89 -3.15
N ARG A 209 13.14 5.96 -3.89
CA ARG A 209 13.82 5.09 -4.85
C ARG A 209 12.89 4.65 -5.96
N THR A 210 13.47 4.13 -7.03
CA THR A 210 12.74 3.35 -8.02
C THR A 210 12.56 1.91 -7.53
N ARG A 211 11.58 1.22 -8.12
CA ARG A 211 11.27 -0.17 -7.77
C ARG A 211 12.42 -1.10 -8.15
N SER A 212 12.72 -2.05 -7.27
CA SER A 212 13.78 -3.05 -7.48
C SER A 212 13.49 -4.27 -6.61
N LYS A 213 14.09 -5.42 -6.94
CA LYS A 213 13.91 -6.69 -6.21
C LYS A 213 14.11 -6.53 -4.71
N ALA A 214 13.38 -7.32 -3.93
CA ALA A 214 13.57 -7.42 -2.48
C ALA A 214 15.03 -7.75 -2.14
N LEU A 215 15.57 -7.13 -1.09
CA LEU A 215 16.94 -7.39 -0.61
C LEU A 215 17.00 -8.51 0.43
N THR A 216 15.84 -8.97 0.88
CA THR A 216 15.72 -9.99 1.90
C THR A 216 14.47 -10.82 1.66
N LYS A 217 14.48 -12.05 2.15
CA LYS A 217 13.26 -12.85 2.26
C LYS A 217 12.64 -12.57 3.64
N PRO A 218 11.41 -12.03 3.68
CA PRO A 218 10.79 -11.70 4.95
C PRO A 218 10.45 -12.97 5.72
N GLU A 219 10.47 -12.85 7.04
CA GLU A 219 10.07 -13.86 8.03
C GLU A 219 10.86 -15.18 7.96
N ASP A 220 12.03 -15.14 7.33
CA ASP A 220 12.91 -16.29 7.21
C ASP A 220 13.86 -16.37 8.41
N LYS A 221 13.61 -17.34 9.30
CA LYS A 221 14.44 -17.60 10.49
C LYS A 221 15.86 -18.07 10.16
N SER A 222 16.09 -18.56 8.94
CA SER A 222 17.40 -19.01 8.47
C SER A 222 18.22 -17.90 7.81
N ASN A 223 17.65 -16.69 7.69
CA ASN A 223 18.30 -15.57 7.05
C ASN A 223 19.54 -15.13 7.85
N PRO A 224 20.74 -15.05 7.23
CA PRO A 224 21.96 -14.64 7.92
C PRO A 224 21.90 -13.19 8.43
N ASP A 225 21.08 -12.34 7.81
CA ASP A 225 20.85 -10.96 8.25
C ASP A 225 19.75 -10.84 9.35
N GLY A 226 19.22 -11.97 9.82
CA GLY A 226 18.20 -12.04 10.87
C GLY A 226 16.75 -12.11 10.36
N TYR A 227 15.83 -12.29 11.30
CA TYR A 227 14.39 -12.35 11.01
C TYR A 227 13.84 -10.93 10.78
N TRP A 228 13.22 -10.70 9.64
CA TRP A 228 12.63 -9.41 9.26
C TRP A 228 11.17 -9.57 8.88
N PRO A 229 10.23 -8.89 9.55
CA PRO A 229 8.84 -8.82 9.12
C PRO A 229 8.71 -8.27 7.69
N GLN A 230 7.65 -8.63 6.98
CA GLN A 230 7.38 -8.13 5.62
C GLN A 230 7.11 -6.61 5.59
N GLU A 231 6.75 -6.02 6.72
CA GLU A 231 6.53 -4.57 6.91
C GLU A 231 7.84 -3.78 7.02
N CYS A 232 9.00 -4.43 6.81
CA CYS A 232 10.31 -3.80 6.86
C CYS A 232 10.91 -3.62 5.46
N LEU A 233 11.24 -2.39 5.10
CA LEU A 233 12.08 -2.07 3.95
C LEU A 233 13.56 -2.23 4.30
N PHE A 234 14.01 -3.47 4.25
CA PHE A 234 15.38 -3.88 4.58
C PHE A 234 16.45 -3.23 3.71
N LYS A 235 17.45 -2.60 4.34
CA LYS A 235 18.61 -1.95 3.72
C LYS A 235 18.26 -1.02 2.55
N ARG A 236 17.12 -0.32 2.64
CA ARG A 236 16.68 0.68 1.64
C ARG A 236 17.10 2.11 1.97
N GLY A 237 17.83 2.30 3.07
CA GLY A 237 18.22 3.60 3.58
C GLY A 237 17.05 4.35 4.20
N SER A 238 17.37 5.41 4.92
CA SER A 238 16.41 6.31 5.55
C SER A 238 16.66 7.75 5.12
N GLU A 239 15.61 8.56 5.18
CA GLU A 239 15.70 10.01 5.04
C GLU A 239 14.71 10.70 5.97
N ALA A 240 15.08 11.91 6.42
CA ALA A 240 14.21 12.71 7.26
C ALA A 240 12.98 13.17 6.47
N MET A 241 11.82 13.12 7.12
CA MET A 241 10.61 13.71 6.58
C MET A 241 10.74 15.24 6.54
N ARG A 242 10.05 15.88 5.59
CA ARG A 242 10.01 17.34 5.56
C ARG A 242 9.28 17.85 6.80
N PRO A 243 9.75 18.94 7.44
CA PRO A 243 9.11 19.49 8.64
C PRO A 243 7.60 19.73 8.47
N GLN A 244 7.18 20.24 7.31
CA GLN A 244 5.76 20.46 6.99
C GLN A 244 4.90 19.18 6.98
N ASP A 245 5.48 18.03 6.62
CA ASP A 245 4.77 16.75 6.59
C ASP A 245 4.61 16.22 8.02
N VAL A 246 5.65 16.35 8.85
CA VAL A 246 5.61 16.03 10.29
C VAL A 246 4.58 16.91 11.01
N GLU A 247 4.59 18.21 10.76
CA GLU A 247 3.58 19.13 11.32
C GLU A 247 2.16 18.76 10.88
N SER A 248 1.98 18.33 9.63
CA SER A 248 0.69 17.87 9.12
C SER A 248 0.18 16.63 9.85
N ILE A 249 1.08 15.69 10.16
CA ILE A 249 0.79 14.51 11.00
C ILE A 249 0.36 14.95 12.39
N GLN A 250 1.14 15.81 13.05
CA GLN A 250 0.84 16.29 14.40
C GLN A 250 -0.49 17.04 14.47
N ARG A 251 -0.82 17.86 13.46
CA ARG A 251 -2.13 18.51 13.35
C ARG A 251 -3.26 17.49 13.24
N ARG A 252 -3.09 16.47 12.40
CA ARG A 252 -4.09 15.39 12.24
C ARG A 252 -4.30 14.59 13.52
N ILE A 253 -3.24 14.28 14.27
CA ILE A 253 -3.32 13.61 15.57
C ILE A 253 -4.18 14.43 16.54
N ARG A 254 -3.86 15.71 16.72
CA ARG A 254 -4.61 16.60 17.62
C ARG A 254 -6.08 16.71 17.21
N ALA A 255 -6.36 16.82 15.92
CA ALA A 255 -7.73 16.86 15.40
C ALA A 255 -8.49 15.55 15.66
N ALA A 256 -7.87 14.40 15.39
CA ALA A 256 -8.48 13.09 15.60
C ALA A 256 -8.86 12.86 17.07
N VAL A 257 -7.94 13.18 18.00
CA VAL A 257 -8.21 13.06 19.44
C VAL A 257 -9.28 14.05 19.90
N ALA A 258 -9.29 15.29 19.38
CA ALA A 258 -10.32 16.27 19.71
C ALA A 258 -11.71 15.79 19.26
N ILE A 259 -11.82 15.22 18.05
CA ILE A 259 -13.06 14.62 17.54
C ILE A 259 -13.49 13.43 18.39
N ALA A 260 -12.56 12.53 18.74
CA ALA A 260 -12.86 11.38 19.59
C ALA A 260 -13.39 11.78 20.97
N ARG A 261 -12.83 12.85 21.55
CA ARG A 261 -13.31 13.39 22.83
C ARG A 261 -14.75 13.90 22.73
N LEU A 262 -15.10 14.55 21.61
CA LEU A 262 -16.48 14.96 21.36
C LEU A 262 -17.39 13.74 21.19
N GLN A 263 -16.95 12.75 20.41
CA GLN A 263 -17.69 11.52 20.18
C GLN A 263 -18.02 10.77 21.48
N GLN A 264 -17.04 10.57 22.37
CA GLN A 264 -17.27 9.93 23.66
C GLN A 264 -18.23 10.72 24.56
N ARG A 265 -18.16 12.06 24.53
CA ARG A 265 -19.09 12.90 25.27
C ARG A 265 -20.53 12.71 24.78
N GLU A 266 -20.76 12.68 23.47
CA GLU A 266 -22.09 12.48 22.91
C GLU A 266 -22.63 11.08 23.24
N ILE A 267 -21.80 10.04 23.22
CA ILE A 267 -22.20 8.68 23.61
C ILE A 267 -22.71 8.64 25.06
N VAL A 268 -22.01 9.30 25.98
CA VAL A 268 -22.43 9.39 27.39
C VAL A 268 -23.76 10.15 27.53
N ILE A 269 -23.94 11.22 26.76
CA ILE A 269 -25.18 12.01 26.77
C ILE A 269 -26.35 11.19 26.24
N ASP A 270 -26.18 10.47 25.13
CA ASP A 270 -27.25 9.67 24.55
C ASP A 270 -27.61 8.45 25.42
N ALA A 271 -26.62 7.79 26.02
CA ALA A 271 -26.85 6.74 27.01
C ALA A 271 -27.63 7.24 28.24
N ALA A 272 -27.57 8.54 28.57
CA ALA A 272 -28.34 9.13 29.66
C ALA A 272 -29.77 9.53 29.26
N LYS A 273 -30.12 9.50 27.96
CA LYS A 273 -31.46 9.86 27.44
C LYS A 273 -32.41 8.67 27.25
N ASP A 274 -31.88 7.44 27.18
CA ASP A 274 -32.65 6.19 27.12
C ASP A 274 -32.61 5.47 28.49
N PRO A 275 -33.52 5.80 29.44
CA PRO A 275 -33.64 5.12 30.73
C PRO A 275 -34.20 3.69 30.62
#